data_AF-A0A9W9NNW8-F1
#
_entry.id   AF-A0A9W9NNW8-F1
#
_cell.length_a   1.000
_cell.length_b   1.000
_cell.length_c   1.000
_cell.angle_alpha   90.00
_cell.angle_beta   90.00
_cell.angle_gamma   90.00
#
_symmetry.space_group_name_H-M   'P 1'
#
loop_
_entity.id
_entity.type
_entity.pdbx_description
1 polymer ?
#
loop_
_entity_poly.entity_id
_entity_poly.type
_entity_poly.pdbx_seq_one_letter_code
_entity_poly.pdbx_strand_id
1 'polypeptide(L)'
;MEGGHAWRSQWLRLLDPKPRGDESEMQRLNDTKIRTAEARKEAAQETMNVFVRSTAHHLICYRSLQPETEASLREIFINAAELSYKLWQRKSYLEFRGMKDLPRTFNNGVDILQPHRMHNVALGDDATALDGATVLMVTHPAVLVHGASDGSDYGRSGILKAAVVWVG
;
A
#
# COMPACT_ATOMS: atom_id res chain seq x y z
N MET A 1 -18.10 10.33 8.17
CA MET A 1 -16.71 9.90 7.87
C MET A 1 -15.86 11.00 7.24
N GLU A 2 -16.44 11.94 6.46
CA GLU A 2 -15.69 12.95 5.69
C GLU A 2 -14.71 13.81 6.52
N GLY A 3 -15.12 14.23 7.73
CA GLY A 3 -14.22 14.99 8.62
C GLY A 3 -12.97 14.20 9.04
N GLY A 4 -13.09 12.89 9.30
CA GLY A 4 -12.00 12.09 9.87
C GLY A 4 -10.78 11.98 8.95
N HIS A 5 -11.00 11.78 7.65
CA HIS A 5 -9.90 11.70 6.68
C HIS A 5 -9.21 13.05 6.45
N ALA A 6 -9.96 14.15 6.50
CA ALA A 6 -9.41 15.50 6.42
C ALA A 6 -8.52 15.82 7.65
N TRP A 7 -9.00 15.49 8.86
CA TRP A 7 -8.22 15.64 10.09
C TRP A 7 -6.91 14.86 10.04
N ARG A 8 -6.97 13.57 9.69
CA ARG A 8 -5.79 12.70 9.53
C ARG A 8 -4.75 13.31 8.59
N SER A 9 -5.20 13.78 7.42
CA SER A 9 -4.34 14.43 6.42
C SER A 9 -3.68 15.70 6.95
N GLN A 10 -4.44 16.58 7.62
CA GLN A 10 -3.93 17.82 8.19
C GLN A 10 -2.93 17.57 9.32
N TRP A 11 -3.26 16.66 10.24
CA TRP A 11 -2.38 16.28 11.35
C TRP A 11 -1.03 15.77 10.86
N LEU A 12 -1.00 14.90 9.85
CA LEU A 12 0.26 14.40 9.30
C LEU A 12 1.06 15.49 8.58
N ARG A 13 0.42 16.51 8.01
CA ARG A 13 1.16 17.64 7.38
C ARG A 13 1.82 18.55 8.42
N LEU A 14 1.33 18.58 9.66
CA LEU A 14 2.02 19.29 10.75
C LEU A 14 3.36 18.65 11.09
N LEU A 15 3.49 17.34 10.87
CA LEU A 15 4.73 16.58 11.09
C LEU A 15 5.71 16.66 9.89
N ASP A 16 5.29 17.29 8.78
CA ASP A 16 6.15 17.56 7.61
C ASP A 16 5.89 18.98 7.10
N PRO A 17 6.24 19.99 7.92
CA PRO A 17 5.91 21.37 7.62
C PRO A 17 6.68 21.88 6.40
N LYS A 18 6.05 22.79 5.65
CA LYS A 18 6.73 23.54 4.58
C LYS A 18 7.38 24.80 5.17
N PRO A 19 8.64 25.12 4.81
CA PRO A 19 9.30 26.32 5.32
C PRO A 19 8.49 27.58 4.97
N ARG A 20 8.36 28.49 5.94
CA ARG A 20 7.85 29.86 5.76
C ARG A 20 8.92 30.83 6.27
N GLY A 21 8.98 32.02 5.67
CA GLY A 21 10.18 32.87 5.59
C GLY A 21 10.75 33.47 6.88
N ASP A 22 10.36 33.04 8.07
CA ASP A 22 11.00 33.43 9.33
C ASP A 22 12.13 32.44 9.67
N GLU A 23 13.36 32.92 9.82
CA GLU A 23 14.55 32.11 10.09
C GLU A 23 14.45 31.32 11.42
N SER A 24 13.83 31.91 12.44
CA SER A 24 13.70 31.29 13.76
C SER A 24 12.68 30.16 13.78
N GLU A 25 11.59 30.32 13.01
CA GLU A 25 10.62 29.25 12.77
C GLU A 25 11.21 28.17 11.88
N MET A 26 12.02 28.54 10.88
CA MET A 26 12.61 27.61 9.91
C MET A 26 13.43 26.51 10.60
N GLN A 27 14.21 26.84 11.63
CA GLN A 27 14.97 25.84 12.39
C GLN A 27 14.04 24.83 13.08
N ARG A 28 13.01 25.30 13.79
CA ARG A 28 12.06 24.43 14.50
C ARG A 28 11.27 23.53 13.54
N LEU A 29 10.87 24.07 12.39
CA LEU A 29 10.18 23.31 11.35
C LEU A 29 11.11 22.24 10.76
N ASN A 30 12.39 22.56 10.55
CA ASN A 30 13.37 21.59 10.08
C ASN A 30 13.63 20.48 11.10
N ASP A 31 13.80 20.83 12.38
CA ASP A 31 13.99 19.85 13.46
C ASP A 31 12.79 18.90 13.57
N THR A 32 11.57 19.42 13.43
CA THR A 32 10.33 18.62 13.42
C THR A 32 10.32 17.65 12.24
N LYS A 33 10.71 18.13 11.05
CA LYS A 33 10.77 17.31 9.83
C LYS A 33 11.81 16.19 9.95
N ILE A 34 12.99 16.49 10.49
CA ILE A 34 14.06 15.52 10.74
C ILE A 34 13.58 14.44 11.71
N ARG A 35 13.06 14.84 12.88
CA ARG A 35 12.54 13.91 13.89
C ARG A 35 11.44 13.01 13.33
N THR A 36 10.54 13.56 12.53
CA THR A 36 9.46 12.76 11.93
C THR A 36 10.02 11.78 10.89
N ALA A 37 11.02 12.18 10.10
CA ALA A 37 11.68 11.27 9.16
C ALA A 37 12.42 10.13 9.88
N GLU A 38 13.11 10.43 10.98
CA GLU A 38 13.79 9.43 11.82
C GLU A 38 12.80 8.44 12.44
N ALA A 39 11.72 8.94 13.05
CA ALA A 39 10.67 8.10 13.63
C ALA A 39 10.04 7.15 12.60
N ARG A 40 9.87 7.59 11.35
CA ARG A 40 9.39 6.72 10.26
C ARG A 40 10.41 5.64 9.89
N LYS A 41 11.70 5.97 9.84
CA LYS A 41 12.76 4.98 9.57
C LYS A 41 12.83 3.93 10.67
N GLU A 42 12.71 4.35 11.93
CA GLU A 42 12.66 3.44 13.08
C GLU A 42 11.44 2.51 13.01
N ALA A 43 10.25 3.07 12.75
CA ALA A 43 9.03 2.27 12.58
C ALA A 43 9.13 1.29 11.39
N ALA A 44 9.77 1.70 10.30
CA ALA A 44 10.02 0.84 9.15
C ALA A 44 10.95 -0.33 9.50
N GLN A 45 12.01 -0.06 10.28
CA GLN A 45 12.91 -1.09 10.78
C GLN A 45 12.19 -2.09 11.69
N GLU A 46 11.34 -1.61 12.60
CA GLU A 46 10.59 -2.51 13.47
C GLU A 46 9.59 -3.36 12.69
N THR A 47 8.94 -2.78 11.69
CA THR A 47 8.05 -3.52 10.79
C THR A 47 8.81 -4.60 10.01
N MET A 48 10.03 -4.29 9.53
CA MET A 48 10.91 -5.26 8.90
C MET A 48 11.25 -6.39 9.88
N ASN A 49 11.61 -6.06 11.12
CA ASN A 49 11.95 -7.04 12.15
C ASN A 49 10.78 -8.00 12.43
N VAL A 50 9.55 -7.49 12.50
CA VAL A 50 8.34 -8.30 12.64
C VAL A 50 8.16 -9.21 11.42
N PHE A 51 8.34 -8.67 10.20
CA PHE A 51 8.22 -9.44 8.96
C PHE A 51 9.22 -10.60 8.90
N VAL A 52 10.51 -10.36 9.16
CA VAL A 52 11.54 -11.40 9.12
C VAL A 52 11.42 -12.44 10.24
N ARG A 53 10.68 -12.13 11.31
CA ARG A 53 10.34 -13.09 12.38
C ARG A 53 9.04 -13.84 12.13
N SER A 54 8.23 -13.39 11.17
CA SER A 54 6.99 -14.07 10.77
C SER A 54 7.28 -15.37 10.00
N THR A 55 6.25 -16.03 9.48
CA THR A 55 6.41 -17.21 8.61
C THR A 55 7.24 -16.93 7.35
N ALA A 56 7.40 -15.65 6.96
CA ALA A 56 8.27 -15.25 5.87
C ALA A 56 9.72 -15.71 6.05
N HIS A 57 10.19 -15.90 7.30
CA HIS A 57 11.56 -16.36 7.59
C HIS A 57 11.90 -17.71 6.93
N HIS A 58 10.90 -18.57 6.71
CA HIS A 58 11.06 -19.84 6.01
C HIS A 58 11.27 -19.67 4.50
N LEU A 59 10.75 -18.59 3.92
CA LEU A 59 10.89 -18.27 2.49
C LEU A 59 12.19 -17.51 2.21
N ILE A 60 12.58 -16.61 3.10
CA ILE A 60 13.76 -15.75 2.90
C ILE A 60 15.03 -16.31 3.54
N CYS A 61 14.96 -17.49 4.19
CA CYS A 61 16.07 -18.11 4.92
C CYS A 61 16.80 -17.10 5.83
N TYR A 62 16.07 -16.36 6.65
CA TYR A 62 16.58 -15.17 7.34
C TYR A 62 17.87 -15.43 8.16
N ARG A 63 18.03 -16.64 8.71
CA ARG A 63 19.21 -17.05 9.48
C ARG A 63 20.51 -17.08 8.67
N SER A 64 20.41 -17.11 7.35
CA SER A 64 21.54 -17.09 6.40
C SER A 64 21.50 -15.85 5.51
N LEU A 65 20.76 -14.80 5.89
CA LEU A 65 20.64 -13.60 5.10
C LEU A 65 22.00 -12.87 5.08
N GLN A 66 22.52 -12.60 3.88
CA GLN A 66 23.74 -11.82 3.75
C GLN A 66 23.48 -10.36 4.18
N PRO A 67 24.47 -9.68 4.79
CA PRO A 67 24.32 -8.30 5.24
C PRO A 67 23.81 -7.33 4.16
N GLU A 68 24.23 -7.53 2.91
CA GLU A 68 23.82 -6.73 1.75
C GLU A 68 22.34 -6.93 1.42
N THR A 69 21.84 -8.16 1.57
CA THR A 69 20.43 -8.49 1.37
C THR A 69 19.57 -7.92 2.49
N GLU A 70 20.05 -7.95 3.73
CA GLU A 70 19.38 -7.32 4.87
C GLU A 70 19.28 -5.80 4.68
N ALA A 71 20.36 -5.16 4.24
CA ALA A 71 20.38 -3.73 3.93
C ALA A 71 19.38 -3.38 2.82
N SER A 72 19.32 -4.18 1.75
CA SER A 72 18.37 -4.00 0.65
C SER A 72 16.92 -4.16 1.12
N LEU A 73 16.65 -5.17 1.97
CA LEU A 73 15.32 -5.38 2.54
C LEU A 73 14.91 -4.17 3.40
N ARG A 74 15.82 -3.68 4.24
CA ARG A 74 15.59 -2.48 5.06
C ARG A 74 15.24 -1.26 4.20
N GLU A 75 15.94 -1.05 3.09
CA GLU A 75 15.63 0.06 2.17
C GLU A 75 14.22 -0.05 1.58
N ILE A 76 13.77 -1.26 1.23
CA ILE A 76 12.40 -1.50 0.76
C ILE A 76 11.37 -1.06 1.82
N PHE A 77 11.58 -1.44 3.08
CA PHE A 77 10.66 -1.05 4.16
C PHE A 77 10.67 0.46 4.42
N ILE A 78 11.85 1.10 4.39
CA ILE A 78 11.94 2.57 4.53
C ILE A 78 11.20 3.26 3.39
N ASN A 79 11.42 2.84 2.14
CA ASN A 79 10.73 3.39 0.97
C ASN A 79 9.21 3.19 1.05
N ALA A 80 8.75 2.03 1.53
CA ALA A 80 7.34 1.76 1.75
C ALA A 80 6.74 2.67 2.84
N ALA A 81 7.46 2.92 3.94
CA ALA A 81 7.02 3.82 5.00
C ALA A 81 6.94 5.28 4.51
N GLU A 82 7.90 5.73 3.71
CA GLU A 82 7.86 7.05 3.09
C GLU A 82 6.68 7.21 2.11
N LEU A 83 6.45 6.21 1.27
CA LEU A 83 5.33 6.20 0.34
C LEU A 83 4.00 6.20 1.09
N SER A 84 3.87 5.33 2.09
CA SER A 84 2.69 5.27 2.96
C SER A 84 2.42 6.63 3.59
N TYR A 85 3.44 7.28 4.17
CA TYR A 85 3.29 8.60 4.77
C TYR A 85 2.81 9.65 3.76
N LYS A 86 3.39 9.71 2.56
CA LYS A 86 2.95 10.63 1.48
C LYS A 86 1.51 10.36 1.04
N LEU A 87 1.12 9.10 0.93
CA LEU A 87 -0.26 8.72 0.61
C LEU A 87 -1.21 9.15 1.72
N TRP A 88 -0.80 8.98 2.98
CA TRP A 88 -1.60 9.37 4.13
C TRP A 88 -1.71 10.90 4.30
N GLN A 89 -0.79 11.70 3.77
CA GLN A 89 -0.97 13.15 3.72
C GLN A 89 -2.04 13.60 2.72
N ARG A 90 -2.54 12.73 1.83
CA ARG A 90 -3.63 13.06 0.91
C ARG A 90 -4.98 13.00 1.65
N LYS A 91 -5.95 13.79 1.19
CA LYS A 91 -7.31 13.78 1.76
C LYS A 91 -8.09 12.54 1.33
N SER A 92 -7.91 12.09 0.09
CA SER A 92 -8.42 10.81 -0.41
C SER A 92 -7.93 9.65 0.47
N TYR A 93 -8.78 8.65 0.67
CA TYR A 93 -8.46 7.45 1.42
C TYR A 93 -8.17 6.28 0.47
N LEU A 94 -7.15 5.49 0.78
CA LEU A 94 -6.84 4.26 0.04
C LEU A 94 -7.23 3.05 0.86
N GLU A 95 -7.99 2.16 0.24
CA GLU A 95 -8.37 0.86 0.78
C GLU A 95 -7.69 -0.24 -0.02
N PHE A 96 -7.11 -1.22 0.67
CA PHE A 96 -6.49 -2.38 0.06
C PHE A 96 -7.35 -3.60 0.37
N ARG A 97 -7.82 -4.30 -0.68
CA ARG A 97 -8.62 -5.51 -0.52
C ARG A 97 -7.82 -6.75 -0.89
N GLY A 98 -7.69 -7.65 0.08
CA GLY A 98 -7.00 -8.93 -0.07
C GLY A 98 -7.97 -10.07 -0.32
N MET A 99 -7.47 -11.32 -0.27
CA MET A 99 -8.28 -12.52 -0.55
C MET A 99 -9.54 -12.65 0.32
N LYS A 100 -9.52 -12.12 1.55
CA LYS A 100 -10.67 -12.16 2.46
C LYS A 100 -11.79 -11.19 2.08
N ASP A 101 -11.45 -10.12 1.36
CA ASP A 101 -12.35 -9.01 1.03
C ASP A 101 -12.82 -9.05 -0.43
N LEU A 102 -12.34 -10.03 -1.19
CA LEU A 102 -12.58 -10.18 -2.62
C LEU A 102 -13.51 -11.36 -2.91
N PRO A 103 -14.19 -11.38 -4.07
CA PRO A 103 -14.97 -12.53 -4.50
C PRO A 103 -14.10 -13.80 -4.54
N ARG A 104 -14.71 -14.93 -4.16
CA ARG A 104 -14.02 -16.23 -4.15
C ARG A 104 -13.94 -16.88 -5.54
N THR A 105 -14.73 -16.40 -6.49
CA THR A 105 -14.73 -16.87 -7.87
C THR A 105 -14.40 -15.72 -8.81
N PHE A 106 -13.71 -16.05 -9.89
CA PHE A 106 -13.44 -15.12 -10.98
C PHE A 106 -14.61 -15.12 -11.96
N ASN A 107 -14.99 -13.94 -12.43
CA ASN A 107 -15.93 -13.77 -13.53
C ASN A 107 -15.49 -12.58 -14.37
N ASN A 108 -15.47 -12.75 -15.69
CA ASN A 108 -15.24 -11.69 -16.65
C ASN A 108 -16.35 -10.63 -16.51
N GLY A 109 -15.95 -9.36 -16.36
CA GLY A 109 -16.86 -8.26 -16.04
C GLY A 109 -16.91 -7.84 -14.56
N VAL A 110 -16.20 -8.55 -13.68
CA VAL A 110 -15.94 -8.09 -12.31
C VAL A 110 -14.63 -7.30 -12.27
N ASP A 111 -14.71 -5.98 -12.45
CA ASP A 111 -13.55 -5.08 -12.65
C ASP A 111 -12.53 -5.05 -11.50
N ILE A 112 -12.90 -5.55 -10.31
CA ILE A 112 -11.99 -5.58 -9.16
C ILE A 112 -10.99 -6.75 -9.22
N LEU A 113 -11.21 -7.73 -10.10
CA LEU A 113 -10.34 -8.89 -10.28
C LEU A 113 -9.72 -8.88 -11.69
N GLN A 114 -8.42 -9.16 -11.75
CA GLN A 114 -7.68 -9.37 -12.98
C GLN A 114 -6.95 -10.72 -12.89
N PRO A 115 -7.08 -11.59 -13.90
CA PRO A 115 -6.38 -12.87 -13.89
C PRO A 115 -4.87 -12.65 -14.03
N HIS A 116 -4.10 -13.51 -13.37
CA HIS A 116 -2.66 -13.50 -13.48
C HIS A 116 -2.22 -13.81 -14.91
N ARG A 117 -1.14 -13.19 -15.39
CA ARG A 117 -0.65 -13.29 -16.78
C ARG A 117 -0.41 -14.72 -17.29
N MET A 118 -0.23 -15.68 -16.39
CA MET A 118 -0.08 -17.10 -16.74
C MET A 118 -1.36 -17.71 -17.32
N HIS A 119 -2.53 -17.10 -17.07
CA HIS A 119 -3.80 -17.52 -17.65
C HIS A 119 -4.08 -16.88 -19.03
N ASN A 120 -3.19 -16.02 -19.53
CA ASN A 120 -3.39 -15.34 -20.82
C ASN A 120 -3.55 -16.32 -21.99
N VAL A 121 -2.96 -17.52 -21.91
CA VAL A 121 -3.12 -18.55 -22.94
C VAL A 121 -4.57 -19.02 -23.01
N ALA A 122 -5.20 -19.29 -21.87
CA ALA A 122 -6.61 -19.71 -21.81
C ALA A 122 -7.56 -18.58 -22.23
N LEU A 123 -7.22 -17.34 -21.89
CA LEU A 123 -8.03 -16.15 -22.20
C LEU A 123 -7.83 -15.63 -23.64
N GLY A 124 -6.80 -16.09 -24.34
CA GLY A 124 -6.50 -15.68 -25.71
C GLY A 124 -7.56 -16.18 -26.70
N ASP A 125 -8.06 -17.39 -26.48
CA ASP A 125 -9.06 -18.03 -27.34
C ASP A 125 -10.50 -17.69 -26.91
N ASP A 126 -10.74 -17.55 -25.60
CA ASP A 126 -12.04 -17.20 -25.03
C ASP A 126 -11.86 -16.35 -23.75
N ALA A 127 -12.34 -15.10 -23.79
CA ALA A 127 -12.25 -14.17 -22.67
C ALA A 127 -13.06 -14.61 -21.43
N THR A 128 -14.00 -15.54 -21.58
CA THR A 128 -14.84 -16.09 -20.51
C THR A 128 -14.39 -17.47 -20.03
N ALA A 129 -13.27 -17.99 -20.54
CA ALA A 129 -12.78 -19.35 -20.23
C ALA A 129 -12.50 -19.61 -18.74
N LEU A 130 -12.38 -18.55 -17.93
CA LEU A 130 -12.12 -18.64 -16.49
C LEU A 130 -13.34 -18.28 -15.63
N ASP A 131 -14.50 -18.03 -16.23
CA ASP A 131 -15.71 -17.64 -15.50
C ASP A 131 -16.16 -18.77 -14.56
N GLY A 132 -16.47 -18.41 -13.32
CA GLY A 132 -16.78 -19.35 -12.24
C GLY A 132 -15.56 -20.03 -11.60
N ALA A 133 -14.35 -19.88 -12.15
CA ALA A 133 -13.15 -20.51 -11.58
C ALA A 133 -12.85 -19.98 -10.18
N THR A 134 -12.30 -20.84 -9.31
CA THR A 134 -12.05 -20.46 -7.92
C THR A 134 -10.77 -19.64 -7.81
N VAL A 135 -10.83 -18.51 -7.11
CA VAL A 135 -9.64 -17.72 -6.77
C VAL A 135 -8.84 -18.47 -5.71
N LEU A 136 -7.72 -19.03 -6.12
CA LEU A 136 -6.82 -19.79 -5.25
C LEU A 136 -5.84 -18.88 -4.50
N MET A 137 -5.44 -17.77 -5.13
CA MET A 137 -4.46 -16.85 -4.55
C MET A 137 -4.66 -15.43 -5.08
N VAL A 138 -4.41 -14.45 -4.22
CA VAL A 138 -4.27 -13.04 -4.59
C VAL A 138 -2.79 -12.68 -4.53
N THR A 139 -2.18 -12.46 -5.69
CA THR A 139 -0.74 -12.12 -5.79
C THR A 139 -0.49 -10.63 -5.54
N HIS A 140 -1.45 -9.78 -5.93
CA HIS A 140 -1.44 -8.36 -5.65
C HIS A 140 -2.85 -7.94 -5.23
N PRO A 141 -3.01 -7.20 -4.12
CA PRO A 141 -4.32 -6.76 -3.68
C PRO A 141 -4.94 -5.77 -4.67
N ALA A 142 -6.26 -5.61 -4.57
CA ALA A 142 -6.96 -4.51 -5.21
C ALA A 142 -6.70 -3.23 -4.41
N VAL A 143 -6.50 -2.12 -5.12
CA VAL A 143 -6.30 -0.79 -4.54
C VAL A 143 -7.48 0.07 -4.94
N LEU A 144 -8.25 0.49 -3.95
CA LEU A 144 -9.40 1.36 -4.11
C LEU A 144 -9.07 2.74 -3.56
N VAL A 145 -9.63 3.77 -4.17
CA VAL A 145 -9.60 5.14 -3.67
C VAL A 145 -11.01 5.59 -3.31
N HIS A 146 -11.13 6.26 -2.17
CA HIS A 146 -12.36 6.84 -1.67
C HIS A 146 -12.18 8.35 -1.48
N GLY A 147 -13.17 9.10 -1.94
CA GLY A 147 -13.17 10.55 -1.86
C GLY A 147 -12.22 11.23 -2.87
N ALA A 148 -12.56 12.46 -3.19
CA ALA A 148 -11.80 13.30 -4.10
C ALA A 148 -10.57 13.92 -3.42
N SER A 149 -9.70 14.53 -4.23
CA SER A 149 -8.44 15.15 -3.77
C SER A 149 -8.65 16.34 -2.83
N ASP A 150 -9.80 17.00 -2.91
CA ASP A 150 -10.23 18.09 -2.05
C ASP A 150 -10.82 17.63 -0.70
N GLY A 151 -11.06 16.33 -0.54
CA GLY A 151 -11.68 15.73 0.65
C GLY A 151 -13.20 15.78 0.64
N SER A 152 -13.83 15.72 -0.53
CA SER A 152 -15.27 15.51 -0.71
C SER A 152 -15.56 14.09 -1.24
N ASP A 153 -16.84 13.74 -1.44
CA ASP A 153 -17.29 12.55 -2.17
C ASP A 153 -16.80 11.19 -1.64
N TYR A 154 -16.63 11.04 -0.32
CA TYR A 154 -16.15 9.76 0.25
C TYR A 154 -17.11 8.58 0.07
N GLY A 155 -18.36 8.83 -0.34
CA GLY A 155 -19.30 7.78 -0.74
C GLY A 155 -19.00 7.17 -2.12
N ARG A 156 -18.15 7.81 -2.93
CA ARG A 156 -17.71 7.28 -4.22
C ARG A 156 -16.36 6.58 -4.05
N SER A 157 -16.29 5.35 -4.57
CA SER A 157 -15.08 4.57 -4.64
C SER A 157 -14.67 4.33 -6.09
N GLY A 158 -13.37 4.33 -6.34
CA GLY A 158 -12.79 4.00 -7.64
C GLY A 158 -11.74 2.91 -7.48
N ILE A 159 -11.66 2.00 -8.46
CA ILE A 159 -10.59 0.99 -8.51
C ILE A 159 -9.38 1.66 -9.17
N LEU A 160 -8.32 1.91 -8.40
CA LEU A 160 -7.05 2.38 -8.94
C LEU A 160 -6.25 1.23 -9.58
N LYS A 161 -6.40 0.03 -9.01
CA LYS A 161 -5.75 -1.18 -9.50
C LYS A 161 -6.58 -2.39 -9.09
N ALA A 162 -6.91 -3.24 -10.06
CA ALA A 162 -7.54 -4.53 -9.80
C ALA A 162 -6.60 -5.48 -9.02
N ALA A 163 -7.20 -6.39 -8.25
CA ALA A 163 -6.48 -7.48 -7.63
C ALA A 163 -5.99 -8.46 -8.70
N VAL A 164 -4.73 -8.88 -8.63
CA VAL A 164 -4.19 -9.88 -9.57
C VAL A 164 -4.33 -11.26 -8.93
N VAL A 165 -5.14 -12.12 -9.54
CA VAL A 165 -5.54 -13.41 -8.97
C VAL A 165 -5.05 -14.60 -9.76
N TRP A 166 -4.68 -15.66 -9.06
CA TRP A 166 -4.50 -16.99 -9.64
C TRP A 166 -5.77 -17.78 -9.45
N VAL A 167 -6.24 -18.42 -10.52
CA VAL A 167 -7.48 -19.22 -10.53
C VAL A 167 -7.20 -20.67 -10.86
N GLY A 168 -8.11 -21.56 -10.45
CA GLY A 168 -8.05 -22.98 -10.79
C GLY A 168 -9.41 -23.65 -10.70
#